data_AF-A0A4Q5NL81-F1
#
_entry.id   AF-A0A4Q5NL81-F1
#
_cell.length_a   1.000
_cell.length_b   1.000
_cell.length_c   1.000
_cell.angle_alpha   90.00
_cell.angle_beta   90.00
_cell.angle_gamma   90.00
#
_symmetry.space_group_name_H-M   'P 1'
#
loop_
_entity.id
_entity.type
_entity.pdbx_description
1 polymer ?
#
loop_
_entity_poly.entity_id
_entity_poly.type
_entity_poly.pdbx_seq_one_letter_code
_entity_poly.pdbx_strand_id
1 'polypeptide(L)'
;MQILPQTEGAFNAPNENGAHQKPAFSCSYACTSVTTSLGLRRHTITTHNRTLYHSFFAQVLNVDDQPDFVAVDGTFSIQFYASDAECDAVIDSALWGRA
;
A
#
# COMPACT_ATOMS: atom_id res chain seq x y z
N MET A 1 25.19 23.72 16.68
CA MET A 1 23.98 22.90 16.97
C MET A 1 22.78 23.77 16.61
N GLN A 2 22.21 23.58 15.43
CA GLN A 2 21.13 24.44 14.92
C GLN A 2 19.96 23.54 14.53
N ILE A 3 18.78 23.86 15.06
CA ILE A 3 17.53 23.13 14.92
C ILE A 3 16.63 23.89 13.93
N LEU A 4 16.19 23.17 12.89
CA LEU A 4 15.08 23.28 11.91
C LEU A 4 14.31 24.62 11.70
N PRO A 5 13.81 24.83 10.46
CA PRO A 5 12.44 24.37 10.16
C PRO A 5 12.36 23.44 8.93
N GLN A 6 11.56 22.38 9.05
CA GLN A 6 11.01 21.63 7.92
C GLN A 6 10.06 22.54 7.16
N THR A 7 10.38 22.85 5.90
CA THR A 7 9.49 23.63 5.04
C THR A 7 8.44 22.70 4.42
N GLU A 8 7.24 22.75 4.98
CA GLU A 8 6.02 22.36 4.27
C GLU A 8 5.80 23.29 3.07
N GLY A 9 5.36 22.73 1.95
CA GLY A 9 4.77 23.49 0.84
C GLY A 9 5.63 23.60 -0.42
N ALA A 10 5.63 22.57 -1.27
CA ALA A 10 5.92 22.75 -2.69
C ALA A 10 4.62 23.15 -3.40
N PHE A 11 4.46 24.45 -3.64
CA PHE A 11 3.38 25.06 -4.41
C PHE A 11 3.57 24.66 -5.89
N ASN A 12 2.68 23.82 -6.43
CA ASN A 12 2.70 23.42 -7.83
C ASN A 12 2.25 24.61 -8.71
N ALA A 13 3.18 25.18 -9.47
CA ALA A 13 2.83 26.01 -10.62
C ALA A 13 2.26 25.13 -11.75
N PRO A 14 1.22 25.56 -12.49
CA PRO A 14 0.66 24.78 -13.57
C PRO A 14 1.60 24.83 -14.78
N ASN A 15 2.17 23.69 -15.15
CA ASN A 15 2.84 23.51 -16.45
C ASN A 15 1.77 23.25 -17.51
N GLU A 16 1.73 24.10 -18.53
CA GLU A 16 0.90 24.00 -19.72
C GLU A 16 1.33 22.79 -20.57
N ASN A 17 0.96 21.58 -20.14
CA ASN A 17 0.83 20.38 -20.97
C ASN A 17 0.28 19.21 -20.14
N GLY A 18 -1.04 19.24 -19.90
CA GLY A 18 -1.96 18.10 -19.99
C GLY A 18 -1.67 16.73 -19.35
N ALA A 19 -0.60 16.54 -18.59
CA ALA A 19 -0.32 15.31 -17.86
C ALA A 19 -0.28 15.64 -16.37
N HIS A 20 -1.40 15.41 -15.68
CA HIS A 20 -1.41 15.27 -14.23
C HIS A 20 -0.51 14.08 -13.86
N GLN A 21 0.81 14.29 -13.83
CA GLN A 21 1.69 13.43 -13.06
C GLN A 21 1.36 13.72 -11.60
N LYS A 22 0.44 12.92 -11.05
CA LYS A 22 0.28 12.77 -9.60
C LYS A 22 1.69 12.67 -9.01
N PRO A 23 1.98 13.36 -7.89
CA PRO A 23 3.28 13.26 -7.26
C PRO A 23 3.64 11.78 -7.15
N ALA A 24 4.86 11.42 -7.56
CA ALA A 24 5.38 10.08 -7.39
C ALA A 24 5.44 9.82 -5.88
N PHE A 25 4.31 9.39 -5.31
CA PHE A 25 4.25 8.84 -3.98
C PHE A 25 5.31 7.74 -3.96
N SER A 26 6.17 7.75 -2.96
CA SER A 26 7.01 6.61 -2.65
C SER A 26 6.06 5.43 -2.38
N CYS A 27 5.80 4.64 -3.42
CA CYS A 27 4.96 3.45 -3.40
C CYS A 27 5.83 2.25 -3.01
N SER A 28 6.65 2.40 -1.98
CA SER A 28 7.46 1.29 -1.47
C SER A 28 6.56 0.37 -0.64
N TYR A 29 6.34 -0.82 -1.18
CA TYR A 29 5.73 -1.94 -0.47
C TYR A 29 6.55 -3.20 -0.73
N ALA A 30 6.45 -4.15 0.18
CA ALA A 30 6.96 -5.50 0.02
C ALA A 30 5.79 -6.47 0.15
N CYS A 31 5.70 -7.45 -0.74
CA CYS A 31 4.74 -8.54 -0.65
C CYS A 31 5.50 -9.86 -0.48
N THR A 32 5.14 -10.65 0.51
CA THR A 32 5.65 -12.00 0.71
C THR A 32 4.51 -13.00 0.76
N SER A 33 4.64 -14.11 0.02
CA SER A 33 3.62 -15.15 -0.09
C SER A 33 4.15 -16.48 0.44
N VAL A 34 3.40 -17.14 1.31
CA VAL A 34 3.77 -18.42 1.92
C VAL A 34 2.57 -19.38 1.87
N THR A 35 2.82 -20.63 1.46
CA THR A 35 1.79 -21.68 1.58
C THR A 35 1.83 -22.26 2.99
N THR A 36 0.69 -22.19 3.67
CA THR A 36 0.54 -22.76 5.02
C THR A 36 0.46 -24.28 4.98
N SER A 37 0.65 -24.93 6.13
CA SER A 37 0.53 -26.39 6.27
C SER A 37 -0.87 -26.93 5.91
N LEU A 38 -1.88 -26.06 5.88
CA LEU A 38 -3.26 -26.38 5.47
C LEU A 38 -3.46 -26.26 3.95
N GLY A 39 -2.41 -25.93 3.19
CA GLY A 39 -2.48 -25.71 1.74
C GLY A 39 -3.03 -24.34 1.33
N LEU A 40 -3.40 -23.49 2.29
CA LEU A 40 -3.87 -22.13 2.02
C LEU A 40 -2.68 -21.21 1.71
N ARG A 41 -2.88 -20.31 0.76
CA ARG A 41 -1.88 -19.33 0.35
C ARG A 41 -2.08 -18.05 1.16
N ARG A 42 -1.04 -17.66 1.90
CA ARG A 42 -1.04 -16.52 2.81
C ARG A 42 -0.10 -15.46 2.28
N HIS A 43 -0.62 -14.25 2.16
CA HIS A 43 0.10 -13.08 1.69
C HIS A 43 0.35 -12.12 2.84
N THR A 44 1.47 -11.42 2.79
CA THR A 44 1.78 -10.35 3.74
C THR A 44 2.33 -9.17 2.96
N ILE A 45 1.55 -8.08 2.96
CA ILE A 45 1.92 -6.81 2.34
C ILE A 45 2.43 -5.90 3.45
N THR A 46 3.61 -5.33 3.28
CA THR A 46 4.22 -4.40 4.22
C THR A 46 4.56 -3.10 3.52
N THR A 47 4.24 -1.96 4.14
CA THR A 47 4.56 -0.63 3.63
C THR A 47 4.80 0.35 4.78
N HIS A 48 5.60 1.38 4.53
CA HIS A 48 5.78 2.50 5.45
C HIS A 48 4.86 3.68 5.09
N ASN A 49 4.10 3.56 4.00
CA ASN A 49 3.20 4.60 3.51
C ASN A 49 1.78 4.33 4.00
N ARG A 50 1.32 5.17 4.94
CA ARG A 50 -0.01 5.05 5.53
C ARG A 50 -1.15 5.18 4.51
N THR A 51 -1.00 6.05 3.51
CA THR A 51 -2.02 6.22 2.46
C THR A 51 -2.13 4.96 1.62
N LEU A 52 -1.00 4.39 1.23
CA LEU A 52 -0.95 3.14 0.47
C LEU A 52 -1.48 1.97 1.30
N TYR A 53 -1.19 1.93 2.60
CA TYR A 53 -1.76 0.96 3.53
C TYR A 53 -3.30 1.01 3.54
N HIS A 54 -3.90 2.20 3.60
CA HIS A 54 -5.36 2.32 3.56
C HIS A 54 -5.96 1.85 2.22
N SER A 55 -5.25 2.04 1.10
CA SER A 55 -5.66 1.48 -0.19
C SER A 55 -5.60 -0.04 -0.18
N PHE A 56 -4.51 -0.64 0.32
CA PHE A 56 -4.43 -2.10 0.44
C PHE A 56 -5.49 -2.66 1.40
N PHE A 57 -5.73 -1.97 2.52
CA PHE A 57 -6.75 -2.35 3.50
C PHE A 57 -8.14 -2.47 2.85
N ALA A 58 -8.55 -1.47 2.08
CA ALA A 58 -9.85 -1.47 1.42
C ALA A 58 -9.98 -2.62 0.41
N GLN A 59 -8.90 -2.95 -0.32
CA GLN A 59 -8.90 -4.02 -1.31
C GLN A 59 -8.84 -5.41 -0.68
N VAL A 60 -8.04 -5.58 0.37
CA VAL A 60 -7.92 -6.86 1.10
C VAL A 60 -9.25 -7.28 1.72
N LEU A 61 -10.03 -6.33 2.25
CA LEU A 61 -11.36 -6.62 2.80
C LEU A 61 -12.38 -7.14 1.77
N ASN A 62 -12.10 -7.01 0.46
CA ASN A 62 -12.93 -7.61 -0.59
C ASN A 62 -12.58 -9.08 -0.88
N VAL A 63 -11.44 -9.55 -0.38
CA VAL A 63 -10.88 -10.89 -0.67
C VAL A 63 -10.87 -11.77 0.58
N ASP A 64 -10.51 -11.20 1.72
CA ASP A 64 -10.45 -11.88 3.01
C ASP A 64 -11.36 -11.16 4.01
N ASP A 65 -12.23 -11.91 4.68
CA ASP A 65 -13.16 -11.43 5.70
C ASP A 65 -12.50 -11.33 7.10
N GLN A 66 -11.34 -11.97 7.30
CA GLN A 66 -10.58 -11.92 8.55
C GLN A 66 -9.07 -11.65 8.35
N PRO A 67 -8.68 -10.56 7.66
CA PRO A 67 -7.29 -10.18 7.54
C PRO A 67 -6.72 -9.70 8.88
N ASP A 68 -5.43 -9.99 9.08
CA ASP A 68 -4.66 -9.53 10.23
C ASP A 68 -3.93 -8.22 9.90
N PHE A 69 -4.04 -7.25 10.79
CA PHE A 69 -3.53 -5.90 10.59
C PHE A 69 -2.55 -5.53 11.70
N VAL A 70 -1.32 -5.22 11.31
CA VAL A 70 -0.25 -4.87 12.24
C VAL A 70 0.31 -3.50 11.87
N ALA A 71 0.36 -2.59 12.84
CA ALA A 71 0.99 -1.28 12.69
C ALA A 71 1.99 -1.09 13.83
N VAL A 72 3.28 -1.15 13.54
CA VAL A 72 4.36 -1.05 14.53
C VAL A 72 5.42 -0.08 14.02
N ASP A 73 5.72 0.95 14.81
CA ASP A 73 6.80 1.90 14.57
C ASP A 73 6.85 2.49 13.14
N GLY A 74 5.68 2.89 12.62
CA GLY A 74 5.56 3.47 11.27
C GLY A 74 5.63 2.45 10.12
N THR A 75 5.75 1.16 10.43
CA THR A 75 5.59 0.04 9.50
C THR A 75 4.17 -0.50 9.59
N PHE A 76 3.51 -0.63 8.45
CA PHE A 76 2.17 -1.19 8.34
C PHE A 76 2.22 -2.50 7.57
N SER A 77 1.63 -3.54 8.13
CA SER A 77 1.56 -4.87 7.53
C SER A 77 0.11 -5.36 7.52
N ILE A 78 -0.26 -6.01 6.42
CA ILE A 78 -1.54 -6.67 6.23
C ILE A 78 -1.26 -8.11 5.86
N GLN A 79 -1.79 -9.05 6.64
CA GLN A 79 -1.73 -10.47 6.33
C GLN A 79 -3.12 -10.97 6.00
N PHE A 80 -3.24 -11.70 4.89
CA PHE A 80 -4.52 -12.21 4.40
C PHE A 80 -4.33 -13.50 3.61
N TYR A 81 -5.41 -14.26 3.45
CA TYR A 81 -5.47 -15.46 2.65
C TYR A 81 -6.14 -15.17 1.31
N ALA A 82 -5.45 -15.50 0.23
CA ALA A 82 -5.93 -15.30 -1.13
C ALA A 82 -5.14 -16.20 -2.07
N SER A 83 -5.64 -16.48 -3.27
CA SER A 83 -4.82 -17.02 -4.34
C SER A 83 -3.79 -15.99 -4.82
N ASP A 84 -2.70 -16.45 -5.45
CA ASP A 84 -1.68 -15.54 -6.00
C ASP A 84 -2.31 -14.52 -6.99
N ALA A 85 -3.29 -14.96 -7.80
CA ALA A 85 -4.00 -14.09 -8.74
C ALA A 85 -4.87 -13.02 -8.05
N GLU A 86 -5.52 -13.36 -6.94
CA GLU A 86 -6.29 -12.40 -6.14
C GLU A 86 -5.37 -11.41 -5.43
N CYS A 87 -4.23 -11.87 -4.92
CA CYS A 87 -3.21 -10.99 -4.33
C CYS A 87 -2.69 -9.97 -5.35
N ASP A 88 -2.38 -10.39 -6.58
CA ASP A 88 -1.94 -9.50 -7.64
C ASP A 88 -3.03 -8.48 -8.00
N ALA A 89 -4.30 -8.91 -8.07
CA ALA A 89 -5.43 -8.03 -8.31
C ALA A 89 -5.65 -6.99 -7.19
N VAL A 90 -5.44 -7.38 -5.92
CA VAL A 90 -5.48 -6.47 -4.76
C VAL A 90 -4.39 -5.41 -4.88
N ILE A 91 -3.17 -5.84 -5.23
CA ILE A 91 -2.02 -4.94 -5.36
C ILE A 91 -2.24 -3.95 -6.51
N ASP A 92 -2.63 -4.43 -7.68
CA ASP A 92 -2.90 -3.57 -8.83
C ASP A 92 -4.04 -2.59 -8.54
N SER A 93 -5.14 -3.07 -7.95
CA SER A 93 -6.28 -2.21 -7.60
C SER A 93 -5.90 -1.12 -6.61
N ALA A 94 -5.08 -1.46 -5.60
CA ALA A 94 -4.61 -0.52 -4.59
C ALA A 94 -3.64 0.53 -5.14
N LEU A 95 -2.79 0.17 -6.11
CA LEU A 95 -1.81 1.07 -6.73
C LEU A 95 -2.45 2.01 -7.78
N TRP A 96 -3.39 1.50 -8.56
CA TRP A 96 -3.99 2.24 -9.68
C TRP A 96 -5.31 2.95 -9.32
N GLY A 97 -5.86 2.69 -8.14
CA GLY A 97 -7.02 3.41 -7.61
C GLY A 97 -8.29 3.24 -8.43
N ARG A 98 -8.42 2.12 -9.17
CA ARG A 98 -9.66 1.76 -9.85
C ARG A 98 -10.57 1.04 -8.85
N ALA A 99 -11.26 1.83 -8.04
CA ALA A 99 -12.50 1.42 -7.38
C ALA A 99 -13.67 1.55 -8.36
#